data_AF-A0A8U0MA28-F1
#
_entry.id   AF-A0A8U0MA28-F1
#
_cell.length_a   1.000
_cell.length_b   1.000
_cell.length_c   1.000
_cell.angle_alpha   90.00
_cell.angle_beta   90.00
_cell.angle_gamma   90.00
#
_symmetry.space_group_name_H-M   'P 1'
#
loop_
_entity.id
_entity.type
_entity.pdbx_description
1 polymer ?
#
loop_
_entity_poly.entity_id
_entity_poly.type
_entity_poly.pdbx_seq_one_letter_code
_entity_poly.pdbx_strand_id
1 'polypeptide(L)'
;MIKSKYISDVLELLLDGDDNGKAAKSQIPFLSDINCEYTNGGGVFISFSHSAEIVAYRLAQDNIVLNGVTINSPELEIGADATVFLTNGIIDYLEIWSFDGNYPNHELTNYTLKQAWKDSLGRVINENK
;
A
#
# COMPACT_ATOMS: atom_id res chain seq x y z
N MET A 1 -12.00 -8.49 -3.76
CA MET A 1 -11.39 -8.47 -2.42
C MET A 1 -9.91 -8.75 -2.56
N ILE A 2 -9.08 -7.93 -1.93
CA ILE A 2 -7.63 -8.10 -1.88
C ILE A 2 -7.31 -9.43 -1.18
N LYS A 3 -6.60 -10.33 -1.86
CA LYS A 3 -6.24 -11.66 -1.34
C LYS A 3 -4.97 -11.64 -0.50
N SER A 4 -4.03 -10.80 -0.89
CA SER A 4 -2.75 -10.62 -0.21
C SER A 4 -2.94 -9.98 1.15
N LYS A 5 -2.48 -10.65 2.20
CA LYS A 5 -2.45 -10.08 3.54
C LYS A 5 -1.46 -8.91 3.59
N TYR A 6 -0.28 -9.09 3.00
CA TYR A 6 0.77 -8.06 2.99
C TYR A 6 0.28 -6.75 2.36
N ILE A 7 -0.35 -6.83 1.19
CA ILE A 7 -0.91 -5.65 0.50
C ILE A 7 -2.04 -5.03 1.33
N SER A 8 -2.91 -5.84 1.94
CA SER A 8 -3.98 -5.35 2.80
C SER A 8 -3.43 -4.61 4.03
N ASP A 9 -2.41 -5.15 4.68
CA ASP A 9 -1.78 -4.54 5.85
C ASP A 9 -1.09 -3.21 5.48
N VAL A 10 -0.40 -3.16 4.35
CA VAL A 10 0.24 -1.94 3.82
C VAL A 10 -0.81 -0.85 3.56
N LEU A 11 -1.91 -1.19 2.87
CA LEU A 11 -3.00 -0.25 2.61
C LEU A 11 -3.69 0.18 3.91
N GLU A 12 -3.95 -0.72 4.85
CA GLU A 12 -4.55 -0.35 6.13
C GLU A 12 -3.73 0.72 6.83
N LEU A 13 -2.40 0.55 6.84
CA LEU A 13 -1.48 1.43 7.54
C LEU A 13 -1.30 2.77 6.82
N LEU A 14 -1.20 2.76 5.48
CA LEU A 14 -1.12 3.97 4.64
C LEU A 14 -2.38 4.84 4.77
N LEU A 15 -3.54 4.20 4.79
CA LEU A 15 -4.85 4.88 4.78
C LEU A 15 -5.33 5.27 6.19
N ASP A 16 -4.50 5.11 7.22
CA ASP A 16 -4.81 5.50 8.60
C ASP A 16 -4.28 6.89 8.98
N GLY A 17 -3.78 7.65 8.00
CA GLY A 17 -3.18 8.97 8.19
C GLY A 17 -4.18 10.12 8.28
N ASP A 18 -4.13 11.00 7.28
CA ASP A 18 -4.96 12.19 7.20
C ASP A 18 -6.43 11.89 6.81
N ASP A 19 -7.23 12.93 6.66
CA ASP A 19 -8.65 12.79 6.32
C ASP A 19 -8.86 12.14 4.95
N ASN A 20 -7.95 12.37 4.00
CA ASN A 20 -7.98 11.73 2.69
C ASN A 20 -7.70 10.23 2.79
N GLY A 21 -6.66 9.84 3.53
CA GLY A 21 -6.36 8.43 3.79
C GLY A 21 -7.54 7.73 4.45
N LYS A 22 -8.10 8.31 5.51
CA LYS A 22 -9.24 7.73 6.24
C LYS A 22 -10.48 7.59 5.37
N ALA A 23 -10.76 8.58 4.52
CA ALA A 23 -11.87 8.49 3.56
C ALA A 23 -11.63 7.39 2.51
N ALA A 24 -10.41 7.30 1.98
CA ALA A 24 -10.02 6.28 1.00
C ALA A 24 -10.03 4.86 1.59
N LYS A 25 -9.79 4.70 2.90
CA LYS A 25 -9.86 3.41 3.60
C LYS A 25 -11.20 2.69 3.40
N SER A 26 -12.31 3.44 3.28
CA SER A 26 -13.64 2.86 3.03
C SER A 26 -13.77 2.21 1.64
N GLN A 27 -12.82 2.43 0.73
CA GLN A 27 -12.78 1.81 -0.58
C GLN A 27 -12.23 0.38 -0.57
N ILE A 28 -11.40 0.01 0.41
CA ILE A 28 -10.72 -1.31 0.50
C ILE A 28 -11.67 -2.50 0.26
N PRO A 29 -12.88 -2.56 0.87
CA PRO A 29 -13.78 -3.70 0.69
C PRO A 29 -14.22 -3.94 -0.77
N PHE A 30 -14.15 -2.90 -1.61
CA PHE A 30 -14.55 -2.94 -3.01
C PHE A 30 -13.39 -3.21 -3.96
N LEU A 31 -12.15 -3.21 -3.45
CA LEU A 31 -10.95 -3.48 -4.23
C LEU A 31 -10.68 -4.99 -4.39
N SER A 32 -10.07 -5.36 -5.51
CA SER A 32 -9.45 -6.66 -5.73
C SER A 32 -8.09 -6.45 -6.37
N ASP A 33 -7.07 -7.12 -5.84
CA ASP A 33 -5.75 -7.20 -6.48
C ASP A 33 -5.87 -7.91 -7.83
N ILE A 34 -5.34 -7.29 -8.89
CA ILE A 34 -5.36 -7.86 -10.26
C ILE A 34 -4.01 -8.47 -10.59
N ASN A 35 -2.95 -7.70 -10.41
CA ASN A 35 -1.63 -8.02 -10.92
C ASN A 35 -0.56 -7.41 -10.01
N CYS A 36 0.52 -8.17 -9.82
CA CYS A 36 1.74 -7.70 -9.17
C CYS A 36 2.88 -7.74 -10.19
N GLU A 37 3.36 -6.58 -10.60
CA GLU A 37 4.49 -6.43 -11.51
C GLU A 37 5.75 -6.14 -10.71
N TYR A 38 6.55 -7.18 -10.47
CA TYR A 38 7.86 -7.04 -9.86
C TYR A 38 8.84 -6.51 -10.91
N THR A 39 9.42 -5.36 -10.61
CA THR A 39 10.52 -4.82 -11.40
C THR A 39 11.81 -5.57 -11.06
N ASN A 40 12.77 -5.62 -11.99
CA ASN A 40 14.03 -6.35 -11.82
C ASN A 40 14.92 -5.74 -10.70
N GLY A 41 14.53 -5.96 -9.44
CA GLY A 41 15.15 -5.44 -8.22
C GLY A 41 14.53 -4.13 -7.68
N GLY A 42 13.91 -3.29 -8.50
CA GLY A 42 13.47 -1.96 -8.02
C GLY A 42 12.37 -1.99 -6.94
N GLY A 43 11.40 -2.89 -7.07
CA GLY A 43 10.14 -2.79 -6.35
C GLY A 43 9.02 -3.56 -7.04
N VAL A 44 7.79 -3.32 -6.61
CA VAL A 44 6.58 -3.95 -7.17
C VAL A 44 5.45 -2.94 -7.36
N PHE A 45 4.76 -3.04 -8.49
CA PHE A 45 3.51 -2.34 -8.75
C PHE A 45 2.34 -3.29 -8.60
N ILE A 46 1.34 -2.91 -7.80
CA ILE A 46 0.12 -3.66 -7.57
C ILE A 46 -1.05 -2.86 -8.12
N SER A 47 -1.67 -3.35 -9.19
CA SER A 47 -2.88 -2.73 -9.76
C SER A 47 -4.14 -3.30 -9.14
N PHE A 48 -5.13 -2.44 -8.88
CA PHE A 48 -6.41 -2.83 -8.32
C PHE A 48 -7.54 -2.74 -9.35
N SER A 49 -8.47 -3.67 -9.26
CA SER A 49 -9.81 -3.56 -9.85
C SER A 49 -10.77 -3.22 -8.73
N HIS A 50 -11.93 -2.70 -9.10
CA HIS A 50 -12.97 -2.39 -8.13
C HIS A 50 -14.34 -2.80 -8.63
N SER A 51 -15.26 -3.06 -7.70
CA SER A 51 -16.68 -3.19 -8.02
C SER A 51 -17.30 -1.80 -8.30
N ALA A 52 -18.54 -1.77 -8.82
CA ALA A 52 -19.20 -0.51 -9.18
C ALA A 52 -19.58 0.34 -7.95
N GLU A 53 -19.81 -0.31 -6.81
CA GLU A 53 -20.23 0.29 -5.54
C GLU A 53 -19.15 1.21 -4.94
N ILE A 54 -17.89 1.07 -5.35
CA ILE A 54 -16.79 1.93 -4.89
C ILE A 54 -17.05 3.41 -5.17
N VAL A 55 -17.86 3.74 -6.20
CA VAL A 55 -18.15 5.11 -6.62
C VAL A 55 -18.81 5.92 -5.50
N ALA A 56 -19.54 5.27 -4.59
CA ALA A 56 -20.13 5.92 -3.42
C ALA A 56 -19.08 6.45 -2.41
N TYR A 57 -17.84 5.95 -2.50
CA TYR A 57 -16.71 6.29 -1.63
C TYR A 57 -15.62 7.07 -2.37
N ARG A 58 -15.91 7.54 -3.60
CA ARG A 58 -14.99 8.35 -4.39
C ARG A 58 -14.72 9.67 -3.69
N LEU A 59 -13.44 10.02 -3.55
CA LEU A 59 -13.01 11.30 -3.02
C LEU A 59 -13.24 12.41 -4.06
N ALA A 60 -13.53 13.63 -3.61
CA ALA A 60 -13.74 14.77 -4.49
C ALA A 60 -12.42 15.31 -5.09
N GLN A 61 -11.29 15.04 -4.44
CA GLN A 61 -9.98 15.45 -4.88
C GLN A 61 -9.37 14.38 -5.80
N ASP A 62 -8.78 14.85 -6.90
CA ASP A 62 -8.13 14.00 -7.90
C ASP A 62 -6.62 13.89 -7.66
N ASN A 63 -6.03 12.80 -8.18
CA ASN A 63 -4.58 12.54 -8.19
C ASN A 63 -3.93 12.60 -6.80
N ILE A 64 -4.60 12.03 -5.80
CA ILE A 64 -4.08 11.95 -4.43
C ILE A 64 -2.99 10.88 -4.40
N VAL A 65 -1.85 11.22 -3.80
CA VAL A 65 -0.74 10.31 -3.56
C VAL A 65 -0.50 10.25 -2.06
N LEU A 66 -0.60 9.06 -1.47
CA LEU A 66 -0.41 8.84 -0.04
C LEU A 66 0.78 7.91 0.17
N ASN A 67 1.76 8.33 0.96
CA ASN A 67 2.99 7.58 1.22
C ASN A 67 3.35 7.59 2.71
N GLY A 68 4.50 7.01 3.03
CA GLY A 68 5.09 7.10 4.36
C GLY A 68 4.85 5.86 5.23
N VAL A 69 4.53 4.72 4.63
CA VAL A 69 4.72 3.42 5.28
C VAL A 69 6.08 2.87 4.88
N THR A 70 6.93 2.61 5.87
CA THR A 70 8.20 1.89 5.68
C THR A 70 8.00 0.40 5.92
N ILE A 71 8.66 -0.41 5.11
CA ILE A 71 8.65 -1.86 5.15
C ILE A 71 10.07 -2.34 5.49
N ASN A 72 10.17 -3.19 6.52
CA ASN A 72 11.39 -3.91 6.84
C ASN A 72 11.12 -5.41 6.78
N SER A 73 12.06 -6.18 6.25
CA SER A 73 11.99 -7.63 6.15
C SER A 73 13.41 -8.20 6.16
N PRO A 74 13.64 -9.43 6.63
CA PRO A 74 14.92 -10.11 6.45
C PRO A 74 15.37 -10.20 4.97
N GLU A 75 14.42 -10.15 4.03
CA GLU A 75 14.69 -10.17 2.58
C GLU A 75 14.98 -8.78 2.00
N LEU A 76 14.80 -7.72 2.80
CA LEU A 76 15.06 -6.32 2.42
C LEU A 76 16.14 -5.74 3.35
N GLU A 77 17.41 -5.82 2.94
CA GLU A 77 18.56 -5.43 3.77
C GLU A 77 18.44 -3.98 4.31
N ILE A 78 18.04 -3.04 3.45
CA ILE A 78 17.83 -1.64 3.83
C ILE A 78 16.35 -1.36 4.15
N GLY A 79 15.43 -2.10 3.52
CA GLY A 79 13.98 -1.86 3.60
C GLY A 79 13.42 -1.26 2.32
N ALA A 80 12.12 -0.96 2.36
CA ALA A 80 11.36 -0.37 1.27
C ALA A 80 10.37 0.69 1.80
N ASP A 81 9.81 1.48 0.90
CA ASP A 81 8.65 2.34 1.18
C ASP A 81 7.46 1.98 0.30
N ALA A 82 6.27 2.39 0.74
CA ALA A 82 5.02 2.17 0.03
C ALA A 82 4.31 3.49 -0.24
N THR A 83 3.74 3.59 -1.45
CA THR A 83 2.96 4.73 -1.92
C THR A 83 1.71 4.24 -2.64
N VAL A 84 0.53 4.70 -2.22
CA VAL A 84 -0.74 4.42 -2.91
C VAL A 84 -1.19 5.63 -3.71
N PHE A 85 -1.63 5.37 -4.93
CA PHE A 85 -2.08 6.37 -5.89
C PHE A 85 -3.58 6.24 -6.09
N LEU A 86 -4.28 7.38 -6.02
CA LEU A 86 -5.70 7.49 -6.32
C LEU A 86 -5.89 8.28 -7.61
N THR A 87 -6.59 7.68 -8.57
CA THR A 87 -6.99 8.29 -9.84
C THR A 87 -8.48 8.61 -9.78
N ASN A 88 -8.87 9.85 -10.08
CA ASN A 88 -10.26 10.32 -9.98
C ASN A 88 -10.92 10.03 -8.62
N GLY A 89 -10.16 10.17 -7.53
CA GLY A 89 -10.61 9.93 -6.17
C GLY A 89 -10.82 8.45 -5.78
N ILE A 90 -10.38 7.50 -6.60
CA ILE A 90 -10.46 6.05 -6.35
C ILE A 90 -9.04 5.45 -6.33
N ILE A 91 -8.77 4.54 -5.39
CA ILE A 91 -7.50 3.79 -5.32
C ILE A 91 -7.28 3.02 -6.62
N ASP A 92 -6.15 3.30 -7.26
CA ASP A 92 -5.78 2.78 -8.58
C ASP A 92 -4.69 1.71 -8.45
N TYR A 93 -3.54 2.09 -7.91
CA TYR A 93 -2.43 1.17 -7.69
C TYR A 93 -1.60 1.51 -6.45
N LEU A 94 -0.88 0.51 -5.95
CA LEU A 94 0.11 0.61 -4.89
C LEU A 94 1.49 0.36 -5.51
N GLU A 95 2.44 1.23 -5.20
CA GLU A 95 3.85 1.06 -5.52
C GLU A 95 4.62 0.79 -4.23
N ILE A 96 5.52 -0.19 -4.29
CA ILE A 96 6.47 -0.48 -3.21
C ILE A 96 7.88 -0.44 -3.81
N TRP A 97 8.77 0.35 -3.23
CA TRP A 97 10.11 0.58 -3.76
C TRP A 97 11.20 0.19 -2.75
N SER A 98 12.14 -0.66 -3.16
CA SER A 98 13.29 -1.00 -2.31
C SER A 98 14.33 0.10 -2.32
N PHE A 99 14.85 0.47 -1.15
CA PHE A 99 15.84 1.52 -1.05
C PHE A 99 17.18 1.17 -1.70
N ASP A 100 17.50 -0.12 -1.79
CA ASP A 100 18.74 -0.63 -2.36
C ASP A 100 18.58 -1.22 -3.77
N GLY A 101 17.35 -1.20 -4.32
CA GLY A 101 17.05 -1.83 -5.60
C GLY A 101 17.16 -3.36 -5.60
N ASN A 102 16.93 -4.02 -4.44
CA ASN A 102 16.87 -5.48 -4.32
C ASN A 102 15.54 -5.98 -3.72
N TYR A 103 14.41 -5.58 -4.29
CA TYR A 103 13.10 -6.10 -3.92
C TYR A 103 12.93 -7.55 -4.42
N PRO A 104 12.44 -8.49 -3.59
CA PRO A 104 12.21 -9.87 -4.01
C PRO A 104 11.10 -9.96 -5.07
N ASN A 105 11.16 -10.98 -5.92
CA ASN A 105 10.15 -11.23 -6.97
C ASN A 105 8.93 -12.03 -6.47
N HIS A 106 8.66 -11.95 -5.18
CA HIS A 106 7.56 -12.62 -4.50
C HIS A 106 7.02 -11.77 -3.35
N GLU A 107 5.85 -12.14 -2.85
CA GLU A 107 5.23 -11.46 -1.72
C GLU A 107 5.98 -11.75 -0.42
N LEU A 108 6.27 -10.71 0.36
CA LEU A 108 6.89 -10.86 1.67
C LEU A 108 5.93 -11.56 2.64
N THR A 109 6.39 -12.64 3.27
CA THR A 109 5.64 -13.32 4.33
C THR A 109 6.13 -12.96 5.73
N ASN A 110 7.31 -12.36 5.84
CA ASN A 110 7.93 -11.91 7.08
C ASN A 110 8.29 -10.43 6.94
N TYR A 111 7.57 -9.56 7.66
CA TYR A 111 7.73 -8.12 7.52
C TYR A 111 7.29 -7.34 8.77
N THR A 112 7.85 -6.14 8.89
CA THR A 112 7.42 -5.08 9.80
C THR A 112 7.02 -3.86 8.98
N LEU A 113 5.80 -3.38 9.18
CA LEU A 113 5.30 -2.14 8.58
C LEU A 113 5.24 -1.06 9.63
N LYS A 114 5.64 0.17 9.30
CA LYS A 114 5.61 1.30 10.22
C LYS A 114 5.22 2.60 9.53
N GLN A 115 4.39 3.40 10.20
CA GLN A 115 4.11 4.78 9.79
C GLN A 115 5.32 5.68 10.09
N ALA A 116 5.75 6.45 9.09
CA ALA A 116 6.98 7.26 9.13
C ALA A 116 6.76 8.76 8.87
N TRP A 117 5.54 9.20 8.56
CA TRP A 117 5.27 10.64 8.41
C TRP A 117 5.23 11.37 9.75
N LYS A 118 5.45 12.68 9.67
CA LYS A 118 5.41 13.60 10.81
C LYS A 118 4.01 13.58 11.44
N ASP A 119 3.96 13.53 12.77
CA ASP A 119 2.72 13.51 13.56
C ASP A 119 1.84 12.25 13.35
N SER A 120 2.40 11.20 12.73
CA SER A 120 1.76 9.88 12.71
C SER A 120 1.61 9.31 14.12
N LEU A 121 0.65 8.42 14.30
CA LEU A 121 0.51 7.64 15.54
C LEU A 121 1.65 6.63 15.72
N GLY A 122 2.53 6.47 14.72
CA GLY A 122 3.63 5.52 14.74
C GLY A 122 3.14 4.08 14.82
N ARG A 123 1.96 3.77 14.25
CA ARG A 123 1.43 2.40 14.26
C ARG A 123 2.40 1.45 13.55
N VAL A 124 2.47 0.24 14.09
CA VAL A 124 3.33 -0.84 13.59
C VAL A 124 2.50 -2.11 13.41
N ILE A 125 2.71 -2.80 12.30
CA ILE A 125 2.18 -4.14 12.04
C ILE A 125 3.38 -5.08 11.89
N ASN A 126 3.35 -6.23 12.56
CA ASN A 126 4.40 -7.25 12.48
C ASN A 126 3.78 -8.57 12.03
N GLU A 127 4.36 -9.18 11.01
CA GLU A 127 4.03 -10.54 10.56
C GLU A 127 5.32 -11.36 10.55
N ASN A 128 5.36 -12.41 11.38
CA ASN A 128 6.55 -13.24 11.61
C ASN A 128 6.25 -14.70 11.23
N LYS A 129 5.93 -14.94 9.96
CA LYS A 129 5.76 -16.30 9.43
C LYS A 129 7.07 -16.91 8.96
#